data_AF-A0A6N4ULX0-F1
#
_entry.id   AF-A0A6N4ULX0-F1
#
_cell.length_a   1.000
_cell.length_b   1.000
_cell.length_c   1.000
_cell.angle_alpha   90.00
_cell.angle_beta   90.00
_cell.angle_gamma   90.00
#
_symmetry.space_group_name_H-M   'P 1'
#
loop_
_entity.id
_entity.type
_entity.pdbx_description
1 polymer ?
#
loop_
_entity_poly.entity_id
_entity_poly.type
_entity_poly.pdbx_seq_one_letter_code
_entity_poly.pdbx_strand_id
1 'polypeptide(L)' 'MTQREFDLVLYGATGFAGKLTAEYLAGAGGSARIALAGRSEERLRAIRDGLGQARSRGRW' A
#
# COMPACT_ATOMS: atom_id res chain seq x y z
N MET A 1 -20.48 16.59 0.35
CA MET A 1 -20.11 15.17 0.53
C MET A 1 -18.59 15.09 0.57
N THR A 2 -18.00 14.54 1.62
CA THR A 2 -16.54 14.41 1.75
C THR A 2 -16.00 13.40 0.74
N GLN A 3 -15.06 13.83 -0.10
CA GLN A 3 -14.40 12.95 -1.06
C GLN A 3 -13.47 12.01 -0.29
N ARG A 4 -13.57 10.70 -0.53
CA ARG A 4 -12.70 9.71 0.13
C ARG A 4 -11.26 9.92 -0.36
N GLU A 5 -10.31 10.05 0.57
CA GLU A 5 -8.88 10.25 0.26
C GLU A 5 -8.22 8.98 -0.29
N PHE A 6 -8.63 7.82 0.23
CA PHE A 6 -8.14 6.52 -0.19
C PHE A 6 -9.28 5.67 -0.72
N ASP A 7 -8.97 4.87 -1.74
CA ASP A 7 -9.88 3.89 -2.30
C ASP A 7 -9.78 2.57 -1.51
N LEU A 8 -8.60 2.29 -0.92
CA LEU A 8 -8.34 1.13 -0.06
C LEU A 8 -7.32 1.47 1.05
N VAL A 9 -7.52 0.90 2.24
CA VAL A 9 -6.54 0.94 3.34
C VAL A 9 -6.19 -0.49 3.75
N LEU A 10 -4.92 -0.87 3.63
CA LEU A 10 -4.42 -2.19 3.99
C LEU A 10 -3.92 -2.19 5.44
N TYR A 11 -4.72 -2.71 6.35
CA TYR A 11 -4.33 -2.90 7.75
C TYR A 11 -3.44 -4.13 7.92
N GLY A 12 -2.41 -4.01 8.75
CA GLY A 12 -1.46 -5.10 8.98
C GLY A 12 -0.44 -5.26 7.87
N ALA A 13 -0.19 -4.21 7.08
CA ALA A 13 0.74 -4.22 5.96
C ALA A 13 2.16 -4.68 6.34
N THR A 14 2.59 -4.44 7.59
CA THR A 14 3.92 -4.84 8.06
C THR A 14 4.04 -6.32 8.43
N GLY A 15 2.94 -7.07 8.45
CA GLY A 15 2.93 -8.52 8.67
C GLY A 15 3.33 -9.30 7.41
N PHE A 16 3.50 -10.61 7.55
CA PHE A 16 3.90 -11.49 6.45
C PHE A 16 2.91 -11.43 5.27
N ALA A 17 1.63 -11.74 5.52
CA ALA A 17 0.59 -11.68 4.50
C ALA A 17 0.36 -10.24 4.00
N GLY A 18 0.46 -9.24 4.89
CA GLY A 18 0.29 -7.84 4.53
C GLY A 18 1.29 -7.35 3.50
N LYS A 19 2.57 -7.76 3.61
CA LYS A 19 3.60 -7.43 2.62
C LYS A 19 3.29 -8.02 1.24
N LEU A 20 2.96 -9.31 1.19
CA LEU A 20 2.60 -9.99 -0.07
C LEU A 20 1.35 -9.36 -0.72
N THR A 21 0.35 -9.00 0.09
CA THR A 21 -0.83 -8.30 -0.39
C THR A 21 -0.47 -6.92 -0.96
N ALA A 22 0.43 -6.18 -0.31
CA ALA A 22 0.87 -4.88 -0.79
C ALA A 22 1.62 -5.00 -2.14
N GLU A 23 2.50 -5.99 -2.29
CA GLU A 23 3.18 -6.31 -3.55
C GLU A 23 2.20 -6.68 -4.66
N TYR A 24 1.22 -7.54 -4.36
CA TYR A 24 0.17 -7.89 -5.31
C TYR A 24 -0.62 -6.66 -5.78
N LEU A 25 -1.04 -5.81 -4.84
CA LEU A 25 -1.78 -4.59 -5.13
C LEU A 25 -0.94 -3.57 -5.93
N ALA A 26 0.40 -3.58 -5.85
CA ALA A 26 1.23 -2.67 -6.65
C ALA A 26 1.15 -2.97 -8.15
N GLY A 27 0.99 -4.25 -8.51
CA GLY A 27 0.75 -4.68 -9.88
C GLY A 27 -0.73 -4.66 -10.31
N ALA A 28 -1.63 -5.08 -9.42
CA ALA A 28 -3.06 -5.27 -9.74
C ALA A 28 -3.93 -4.04 -9.46
N GLY A 29 -3.48 -3.12 -8.60
CA GLY A 29 -4.27 -2.00 -8.06
C GLY A 29 -4.56 -0.86 -9.04
N GLY A 30 -4.10 -0.95 -10.29
CA GLY A 30 -4.38 0.06 -11.31
C GLY A 30 -4.02 1.46 -10.80
N SER A 31 -4.93 2.42 -10.91
CA SER A 31 -4.77 3.80 -10.43
C SER A 31 -5.33 4.07 -9.02
N ALA A 32 -5.66 3.02 -8.25
CA ALA A 32 -6.22 3.18 -6.92
C ALA A 32 -5.25 3.92 -5.98
N ARG A 33 -5.80 4.74 -5.10
CA ARG A 33 -5.09 5.39 -3.98
C ARG A 33 -5.13 4.46 -2.78
N ILE A 34 -4.01 3.81 -2.48
CA ILE A 34 -3.92 2.75 -1.48
C ILE A 34 -3.07 3.23 -0.32
N ALA A 35 -3.64 3.21 0.90
CA ALA A 35 -2.88 3.49 2.12
C ALA A 35 -2.43 2.21 2.81
N LEU A 36 -1.23 2.23 3.40
CA LEU A 36 -0.72 1.16 4.25
C LEU A 36 -0.87 1.54 5.73
N ALA A 37 -1.48 0.67 6.52
CA ALA A 37 -1.68 0.88 7.95
C ALA A 37 -1.03 -0.23 8.79
N GLY A 38 -0.43 0.16 9.91
CA GLY A 38 0.31 -0.74 10.80
C GLY A 38 0.89 -0.02 12.00
N ARG A 39 1.53 -0.78 12.89
CA ARG A 39 2.03 -0.30 14.18
C ARG A 39 3.40 0.42 14.13
N SER A 40 4.11 0.32 13.01
CA SER A 40 5.47 0.86 12.87
C SER A 40 5.55 1.63 11.57
N GLU A 41 5.64 2.94 11.67
CA GLU A 41 5.71 3.85 10.53
C GLU A 41 6.96 3.60 9.68
N GLU A 42 8.10 3.36 10.30
CA GLU A 42 9.36 3.03 9.61
C GLU A 42 9.20 1.80 8.70
N ARG A 43 8.59 0.73 9.23
CA ARG A 43 8.33 -0.49 8.44
C ARG A 43 7.31 -0.26 7.32
N LEU A 44 6.33 0.62 7.51
CA LEU A 44 5.37 0.99 6.47
C LEU A 44 6.05 1.76 5.34
N ARG A 45 6.92 2.73 5.68
CA ARG A 45 7.73 3.48 4.71
C ARG A 45 8.62 2.54 3.89
N ALA A 46 9.31 1.62 4.56
CA ALA A 46 10.16 0.64 3.88
C ALA A 46 9.39 -0.23 2.86
N ILE A 47 8.16 -0.63 3.17
CA ILE A 47 7.31 -1.37 2.23
C ILE A 47 6.94 -0.47 1.05
N ARG A 48 6.38 0.72 1.31
CA ARG A 48 5.97 1.67 0.27
C ARG A 48 7.12 1.99 -0.70
N ASP A 49 8.29 2.29 -0.15
CA ASP A 49 9.47 2.65 -0.94
C ASP A 49 9.98 1.44 -1.77
N GLY A 50 9.78 0.21 -1.29
CA GLY A 50 10.00 -1.02 -2.05
C GLY A 50 9.03 -1.21 -3.21
N LEU A 51 7.75 -0.86 -3.04
CA LEU A 51 6.72 -0.98 -4.09
C LEU A 51 6.93 0.02 -5.23
N GLY A 52 7.44 1.22 -4.95
CA GLY A 52 7.71 2.25 -5.97
C GLY A 52 8.79 1.84 -6.99
N GLN A 53 9.69 0.93 -6.61
CA GLN A 53 10.69 0.36 -7.52
C GLN A 53 10.12 -0.78 -8.37
N ALA A 54 9.05 -1.43 -7.91
CA ALA A 54 8.39 -2.54 -8.57
C ALA A 54 7.16 -2.07 -9.38
N ARG A 55 7.39 -1.43 -10.52
CA ARG A 55 6.39 -1.24 -11.60
C ARG A 55 5.01 -0.74 -11.10
N SER A 56 4.98 0.23 -10.19
CA SER A 56 3.72 0.70 -9.59
C SER A 56 2.90 1.52 -10.58
N ARG A 57 1.70 1.05 -10.94
CA ARG A 57 0.67 1.87 -11.59
C ARG A 57 -0.24 2.61 -10.60
N GLY A 58 -0.21 2.22 -9.32
CA GLY A 58 -1.04 2.79 -8.23
C GLY A 58 -0.38 3.95 -7.49
N ARG A 59 -1.19 4.76 -6.80
CA ARG A 59 -0.73 5.84 -5.89
C ARG A 59 -0.70 5.31 -4.45
N TRP A 60 0.48 5.36 -3.83
CA TRP A 60 0.79 4.81 -2.49
C TRP A 60 1.23 5.88 -1.50
#